data_AF-A0A0Q2UFA7-F1
#
_entry.id   AF-A0A0Q2UFA7-F1
#
_cell.length_a   1.000
_cell.length_b   1.000
_cell.length_c   1.000
_cell.angle_alpha   90.00
_cell.angle_beta   90.00
_cell.angle_gamma   90.00
#
_symmetry.space_group_name_H-M   'P 1'
#
loop_
_entity.id
_entity.type
_entity.pdbx_description
1 polymer ?
#
loop_
_entity_poly.entity_id
_entity_poly.type
_entity_poly.pdbx_seq_one_letter_code
_entity_poly.pdbx_strand_id
1 'polypeptide(L)'
;MRATDGIALSREHIEFGERDREQKLRAGLHSDLRSFVVSPPHMTVAYHAGEFAINPSVRPLTLMGEDLRDNPGELILDIGAAAQPTLHVIANGRTLQTLQAHSRRMGVYRFNLAEIIDTLRNQPLVTLALSDDGELVIAAVRPRKLFSTIRVEESGKLLLADHVDVDGLTAYVFATRAPWIPPASVPIGDGRASLPDWLIDAGPMRVVARIEDPWVPMAAPGWPQPGESTFVDADGWVIRDDQEEAALSMFLAGIGPMPTDITDFVRLWTTRAQLPALALGSRIVEVAKAIDTAVYANASAALGALTDSETTGDAIPALMIRSGLAWANLADAHGTSAPPWTMRGAIPAALLSAADSLWSDEEIEAAISICGESVIGLLDGCDPHASAGRMDESADLLDRDPLCQPGLRHPPPDN
;
A
#
# COMPACT_ATOMS: atom_id res chain seq x y z
N MET A 1 37.02 13.03 -22.86
CA MET A 1 36.88 12.19 -24.08
C MET A 1 37.79 12.76 -25.16
N ARG A 2 38.19 11.98 -26.17
CA ARG A 2 38.98 12.49 -27.31
C ARG A 2 38.24 12.19 -28.61
N ALA A 3 37.99 13.22 -29.42
CA ALA A 3 37.46 13.09 -30.77
C ALA A 3 38.60 13.08 -31.78
N THR A 4 38.38 12.41 -32.92
CA THR A 4 39.28 12.46 -34.08
C THR A 4 39.22 13.84 -34.75
N ASP A 5 40.32 14.26 -35.38
CA ASP A 5 40.42 15.56 -36.05
C ASP A 5 39.24 15.81 -37.01
N GLY A 6 38.60 16.98 -36.86
CA GLY A 6 37.44 17.41 -37.63
C GLY A 6 36.09 17.21 -36.94
N ILE A 7 36.00 16.42 -35.86
CA ILE A 7 34.75 16.22 -35.10
C ILE A 7 34.72 17.15 -33.88
N ALA A 8 33.70 18.00 -33.80
CA ALA A 8 33.47 18.87 -32.65
C ALA A 8 32.52 18.19 -31.63
N LEU A 9 32.94 18.09 -30.37
CA LEU A 9 32.09 17.64 -29.27
C LEU A 9 31.46 18.83 -28.56
N SER A 10 30.19 18.71 -28.18
CA SER A 10 29.49 19.72 -27.35
C SER A 10 30.12 19.90 -25.96
N ARG A 11 30.83 18.87 -25.47
CA ARG A 11 31.54 18.84 -24.19
C ARG A 11 32.75 17.91 -24.29
N GLU A 12 33.91 18.33 -23.78
CA GLU A 12 35.11 17.48 -23.75
C GLU A 12 35.19 16.60 -22.50
N HIS A 13 34.48 16.99 -21.45
CA HIS A 13 34.38 16.30 -20.17
C HIS A 13 32.90 16.09 -19.77
N ILE A 14 32.61 14.93 -19.18
CA ILE A 14 31.32 14.59 -18.60
C ILE A 14 31.61 14.14 -17.17
N GLU A 15 31.03 14.84 -16.20
CA GLU A 15 30.99 14.41 -14.80
C GLU A 15 29.60 13.85 -14.53
N PHE A 16 29.55 12.62 -14.01
CA PHE A 16 28.31 12.02 -13.53
C PHE A 16 28.18 12.29 -12.04
N GLY A 17 27.07 12.88 -11.61
CA GLY A 17 26.69 12.91 -10.21
C GLY A 17 26.33 11.51 -9.69
N GLU A 18 26.22 11.37 -8.37
CA GLU A 18 25.96 10.09 -7.67
C GLU A 18 24.70 9.34 -8.17
N ARG A 19 23.73 10.07 -8.76
CA ARG A 19 22.49 9.52 -9.30
C ARG A 19 22.38 9.60 -10.83
N ASP A 20 23.38 10.17 -11.51
CA ASP A 20 23.36 10.33 -12.96
C ASP A 20 23.72 9.00 -13.63
N ARG A 21 22.79 8.48 -14.45
CA ARG A 21 22.96 7.18 -15.13
C ARG A 21 23.37 7.30 -16.58
N GLU A 22 22.97 8.40 -17.21
CA GLU A 22 23.19 8.67 -18.63
C GLU A 22 23.37 10.17 -18.85
N GLN A 23 24.27 10.54 -19.75
CA GLN A 23 24.35 11.90 -20.27
C GLN A 23 24.39 11.89 -21.79
N LYS A 24 23.68 12.84 -22.39
CA LYS A 24 23.64 13.01 -23.84
C LYS A 24 24.79 13.90 -24.28
N LEU A 25 25.63 13.37 -25.17
CA LEU A 25 26.72 14.09 -25.82
C LEU A 25 26.35 14.33 -27.27
N ARG A 26 26.40 15.59 -27.73
CA ARG A 26 26.32 15.89 -29.17
C ARG A 26 27.71 15.96 -29.77
N ALA A 27 27.92 15.29 -30.89
CA ALA A 27 29.10 15.45 -31.74
C ALA A 27 28.68 15.90 -33.14
N GLY A 28 29.49 16.72 -33.80
CA GLY A 28 29.18 17.15 -35.17
C GLY A 28 30.38 17.34 -36.08
N LEU A 29 30.11 17.25 -37.38
CA LEU A 29 31.06 17.41 -38.49
C LEU A 29 30.42 18.26 -39.59
N HIS A 30 31.00 19.42 -39.88
CA HIS A 30 30.66 20.40 -40.96
C HIS A 30 29.21 20.94 -41.04
N SER A 31 28.21 20.21 -40.54
CA SER A 31 26.81 20.61 -40.30
C SER A 31 25.97 19.50 -39.66
N ASP A 32 26.45 18.25 -39.68
CA ASP A 32 25.71 17.10 -39.15
C ASP A 32 25.95 16.95 -37.66
N LEU A 33 24.87 16.92 -36.87
CA LEU A 33 24.90 16.70 -35.43
C LEU A 33 24.30 15.34 -35.08
N ARG A 34 25.05 14.52 -34.36
CA ARG A 34 24.59 13.24 -33.80
C ARG A 34 24.60 13.30 -32.28
N SER A 35 23.56 12.73 -31.66
CA SER A 35 23.48 12.59 -30.22
C SER A 35 23.91 11.19 -29.82
N PHE A 36 24.87 11.09 -28.91
CA PHE A 36 25.34 9.88 -28.27
C PHE A 36 24.83 9.87 -26.84
N VAL A 37 24.51 8.69 -26.32
CA VAL A 37 24.26 8.49 -24.89
C VAL A 37 25.53 7.88 -24.31
N VAL A 38 26.11 8.55 -23.32
CA VAL A 38 27.24 8.06 -22.56
C VAL A 38 26.70 7.61 -21.21
N SER A 39 26.97 6.36 -20.84
CA SER A 39 26.66 5.81 -19.51
C SER A 39 27.96 5.35 -18.85
N PRO A 40 28.11 5.52 -17.52
CA PRO A 40 29.24 4.93 -16.79
C PRO A 40 29.18 3.40 -16.91
N PRO A 41 30.32 2.70 -16.79
CA PRO A 41 30.31 1.25 -16.66
C PRO A 41 29.42 0.87 -15.48
N HIS A 42 28.36 0.11 -15.75
CA HIS A 42 27.43 -0.36 -14.73
C HIS A 42 27.16 -1.84 -14.95
N MET A 43 26.98 -2.54 -13.84
CA MET A 43 26.59 -3.92 -13.85
C MET A 43 25.08 -4.03 -14.11
N THR A 44 24.67 -4.94 -14.97
CA THR A 44 23.26 -5.29 -15.12
C THR A 44 23.02 -6.76 -14.80
N VAL A 45 21.84 -7.04 -14.27
CA VAL A 45 21.35 -8.37 -13.97
C VAL A 45 20.04 -8.60 -14.74
N ALA A 46 19.93 -9.77 -15.37
CA ALA A 46 18.74 -10.22 -16.07
C ALA A 46 18.43 -11.66 -15.67
N TYR A 47 17.21 -12.11 -15.94
CA TYR A 47 16.79 -13.49 -15.70
C TYR A 47 16.12 -14.05 -16.95
N HIS A 48 16.43 -15.30 -17.30
CA HIS A 48 15.89 -15.94 -18.50
C HIS A 48 15.50 -17.39 -18.21
N ALA A 49 14.24 -17.75 -18.45
CA ALA A 49 13.70 -19.08 -18.26
C ALA A 49 12.67 -19.42 -19.34
N GLY A 50 13.10 -20.16 -20.38
CA GLY A 50 12.23 -20.51 -21.51
C GLY A 50 11.68 -19.27 -22.22
N GLU A 51 10.36 -19.11 -22.26
CA GLU A 51 9.70 -17.94 -22.85
C GLU A 51 9.61 -16.73 -21.88
N PHE A 52 9.88 -16.94 -20.59
CA PHE A 52 9.87 -15.87 -19.60
C PHE A 52 11.26 -15.25 -19.45
N ALA A 53 11.33 -13.92 -19.52
CA ALA A 53 12.56 -13.19 -19.26
C ALA A 53 12.28 -11.89 -18.51
N ILE A 54 13.15 -11.58 -17.55
CA ILE A 54 13.22 -10.27 -16.93
C ILE A 54 14.33 -9.49 -17.64
N ASN A 55 13.97 -8.35 -18.19
CA ASN A 55 14.90 -7.48 -18.91
C ASN A 55 16.08 -7.04 -18.03
N PRO A 56 17.26 -6.77 -18.61
CA PRO A 56 18.41 -6.27 -17.88
C PRO A 56 18.08 -5.06 -17.00
N SER A 57 18.52 -5.13 -15.75
CA SER A 57 18.29 -4.13 -14.71
C SER A 57 19.58 -3.83 -13.96
N VAL A 58 19.78 -2.55 -13.62
CA VAL A 58 20.84 -2.10 -12.71
C VAL A 58 20.45 -2.23 -11.23
N ARG A 59 19.19 -2.59 -10.96
CA ARG A 59 18.67 -2.86 -9.62
C ARG A 59 18.61 -4.37 -9.39
N PRO A 60 18.78 -4.82 -8.13
CA PRO A 60 18.59 -6.21 -7.79
C PRO A 60 17.22 -6.72 -8.26
N LEU A 61 17.18 -7.93 -8.82
CA LEU A 61 15.94 -8.55 -9.26
C LEU A 61 15.15 -9.07 -8.06
N THR A 62 13.82 -9.10 -8.19
CA THR A 62 12.96 -9.87 -7.28
C THR A 62 12.44 -11.08 -8.06
N LEU A 63 12.82 -12.28 -7.63
CA LEU A 63 12.43 -13.55 -8.22
C LEU A 63 11.45 -14.27 -7.29
N MET A 64 10.49 -14.99 -7.86
CA MET A 64 9.54 -15.78 -7.09
C MET A 64 10.04 -17.23 -7.00
N GLY A 65 10.14 -17.76 -5.79
CA GLY A 65 10.66 -19.12 -5.58
C GLY A 65 9.81 -20.20 -6.25
N GLU A 66 8.52 -19.96 -6.45
CA GLU A 66 7.63 -20.81 -7.25
C GLU A 66 8.07 -20.87 -8.72
N ASP A 67 8.34 -19.72 -9.34
CA ASP A 67 8.71 -19.65 -10.76
C ASP A 67 10.06 -20.31 -11.01
N LEU A 68 11.00 -20.16 -10.08
CA LEU A 68 12.30 -20.83 -10.14
C LEU A 68 12.15 -22.36 -10.02
N ARG A 69 11.20 -22.85 -9.21
CA ARG A 69 10.97 -24.31 -9.09
C ARG A 69 10.39 -24.90 -10.36
N ASP A 70 9.48 -24.18 -11.01
CA ASP A 70 8.83 -24.64 -12.23
C ASP A 70 9.75 -24.50 -13.45
N ASN A 71 10.47 -23.38 -13.56
CA ASN A 71 11.40 -23.08 -14.65
C ASN A 71 12.63 -22.36 -14.10
N PRO A 72 13.67 -23.07 -13.63
CA PRO A 72 14.81 -22.46 -12.94
C PRO A 72 15.59 -21.43 -13.77
N GLY A 73 15.77 -21.69 -15.07
CA GLY A 73 16.43 -20.74 -15.98
C GLY A 73 17.87 -20.36 -15.59
N GLU A 74 18.30 -19.22 -16.12
CA GLU A 74 19.63 -18.65 -15.92
C GLU A 74 19.54 -17.21 -15.40
N LEU A 75 20.37 -16.89 -14.42
CA LEU A 75 20.66 -15.51 -14.03
C LEU A 75 21.84 -15.01 -14.88
N ILE A 76 21.63 -13.90 -15.58
CA ILE A 76 22.61 -13.31 -16.48
C ILE A 76 23.15 -12.05 -15.83
N LEU A 77 24.47 -12.00 -15.67
CA LEU A 77 25.19 -10.87 -15.09
C LEU A 77 26.09 -10.26 -16.16
N ASP A 78 25.84 -9.02 -16.53
CA ASP A 78 26.73 -8.26 -17.41
C ASP A 78 27.54 -7.27 -16.59
N ILE A 79 28.85 -7.49 -16.53
CA ILE A 79 29.82 -6.60 -15.86
C ILE A 79 30.48 -5.67 -16.88
N GLY A 80 30.39 -5.97 -18.18
CA GLY A 80 31.09 -5.25 -19.24
C GLY A 80 32.61 -5.42 -19.25
N ALA A 81 33.15 -6.26 -18.36
CA ALA A 81 34.59 -6.48 -18.19
C ALA A 81 34.95 -7.92 -17.79
N ALA A 82 36.23 -8.27 -17.95
CA ALA A 82 36.77 -9.55 -17.51
C ALA A 82 36.82 -9.64 -15.97
N ALA A 83 36.15 -10.64 -15.41
CA ALA A 83 35.97 -10.89 -13.98
C ALA A 83 35.79 -12.41 -13.73
N GLN A 84 35.71 -12.82 -12.48
CA GLN A 84 35.38 -14.19 -12.05
C GLN A 84 34.32 -14.14 -10.93
N PRO A 85 33.10 -13.68 -11.24
CA PRO A 85 32.07 -13.53 -10.22
C PRO A 85 31.66 -14.91 -9.68
N THR A 86 31.57 -15.00 -8.35
CA THR A 86 30.93 -16.11 -7.65
C THR A 86 29.59 -15.62 -7.14
N LEU A 87 28.54 -16.42 -7.32
CA LEU A 87 27.22 -16.10 -6.80
C LEU A 87 27.02 -16.80 -5.47
N HIS A 88 26.76 -16.03 -4.42
CA HIS A 88 26.52 -16.49 -3.06
C HIS A 88 25.02 -16.51 -2.80
N VAL A 89 24.49 -17.66 -2.39
CA VAL A 89 23.12 -17.81 -1.90
C VAL A 89 23.16 -17.61 -0.39
N ILE A 90 22.53 -16.54 0.09
CA ILE A 90 22.61 -16.11 1.48
C ILE A 90 21.22 -16.14 2.11
N ALA A 91 21.12 -16.72 3.31
CA ALA A 91 19.95 -16.60 4.19
C ALA A 91 20.43 -16.30 5.60
N ASN A 92 19.67 -15.47 6.34
CA ASN A 92 19.97 -15.14 7.74
C ASN A 92 21.44 -14.71 7.97
N GLY A 93 21.99 -13.94 7.03
CA GLY A 93 23.38 -13.44 7.07
C GLY A 93 24.46 -14.52 6.88
N ARG A 94 24.10 -15.72 6.42
CA ARG A 94 25.04 -16.84 6.18
C ARG A 94 24.97 -17.30 4.74
N THR A 95 26.13 -17.49 4.11
CA THR A 95 26.22 -18.16 2.81
C THR A 95 25.86 -19.64 2.96
N LEU A 96 24.77 -20.05 2.30
CA LEU A 96 24.28 -21.42 2.26
C LEU A 96 24.91 -22.24 1.13
N GLN A 97 25.13 -21.60 -0.02
CA GLN A 97 25.64 -22.23 -1.23
C GLN A 97 26.35 -21.19 -2.10
N THR A 98 27.32 -21.64 -2.90
CA THR A 98 28.04 -20.81 -3.87
C THR A 98 27.95 -21.41 -5.27
N LEU A 99 27.70 -20.58 -6.27
CA LEU A 99 27.58 -20.96 -7.68
C LEU A 99 28.67 -20.29 -8.48
N GLN A 100 29.25 -21.05 -9.41
CA GLN A 100 30.18 -20.53 -10.40
C GLN A 100 29.43 -20.25 -11.71
N ALA A 101 29.90 -19.25 -12.45
CA ALA A 101 29.35 -18.98 -13.77
C ALA A 101 29.67 -20.16 -14.71
N HIS A 102 28.66 -20.82 -15.26
CA HIS A 102 28.84 -21.94 -16.17
C HIS A 102 29.18 -21.48 -17.61
N SER A 103 28.87 -20.23 -17.94
CA SER A 103 29.21 -19.61 -19.21
C SER A 103 29.73 -18.20 -19.01
N ARG A 104 30.76 -17.85 -19.78
CA ARG A 104 31.42 -16.53 -19.77
C ARG A 104 31.69 -16.08 -21.20
N ARG A 105 31.13 -14.94 -21.60
CA ARG A 105 31.39 -14.34 -22.92
C ARG A 105 31.41 -12.81 -22.81
N MET A 106 32.54 -12.20 -23.18
CA MET A 106 32.68 -10.74 -23.29
C MET A 106 32.23 -9.93 -22.05
N GLY A 107 32.48 -10.44 -20.84
CA GLY A 107 32.05 -9.77 -19.59
C GLY A 107 30.60 -10.06 -19.17
N VAL A 108 29.90 -10.92 -19.92
CA VAL A 108 28.61 -11.50 -19.53
C VAL A 108 28.83 -12.89 -18.94
N TYR A 109 28.24 -13.13 -17.78
CA TYR A 109 28.32 -14.36 -17.00
C TYR A 109 26.92 -14.94 -16.82
N ARG A 110 26.80 -16.26 -16.84
CA ARG A 110 25.52 -16.96 -16.65
C ARG A 110 25.62 -17.95 -15.51
N PHE A 111 24.63 -17.92 -14.63
CA PHE A 111 24.50 -18.81 -13.48
C PHE A 111 23.24 -19.65 -13.65
N ASN A 112 23.37 -20.98 -13.54
CA ASN A 112 22.27 -21.90 -13.68
C ASN A 112 21.53 -22.00 -12.34
N LEU A 113 20.31 -21.45 -12.26
CA LEU A 113 19.58 -21.46 -10.99
C LEU A 113 18.94 -22.82 -10.67
N ALA A 114 19.01 -23.80 -11.58
CA ALA A 114 18.65 -25.19 -11.25
C ALA A 114 19.50 -25.75 -10.10
N GLU A 115 20.73 -25.26 -9.92
CA GLU A 115 21.66 -25.71 -8.88
C GLU A 115 21.24 -25.31 -7.46
N ILE A 116 20.35 -24.32 -7.31
CA ILE A 116 19.90 -23.83 -5.98
C ILE A 116 18.51 -24.29 -5.59
N ILE A 117 17.81 -25.06 -6.43
CA ILE A 117 16.41 -25.42 -6.18
C ILE A 117 16.25 -26.22 -4.89
N ASP A 118 17.14 -27.15 -4.58
CA ASP A 118 17.10 -27.91 -3.33
C ASP A 118 17.38 -27.03 -2.11
N THR A 119 18.27 -26.03 -2.25
CA THR A 119 18.49 -25.01 -1.21
C THR A 119 17.23 -24.17 -1.01
N LEU A 120 16.57 -23.73 -2.09
CA LEU A 120 15.34 -22.95 -2.03
C LEU A 120 14.15 -23.72 -1.44
N ARG A 121 14.13 -25.06 -1.53
CA ARG A 121 13.11 -25.88 -0.86
C ARG A 121 13.24 -25.82 0.66
N ASN A 122 14.46 -25.72 1.18
CA ASN A 122 14.74 -25.66 2.61
C ASN A 122 14.80 -24.22 3.13
N GLN A 123 15.09 -23.25 2.25
CA GLN A 123 15.29 -21.84 2.56
C GLN A 123 14.57 -21.01 1.49
N PRO A 124 13.25 -20.78 1.66
CA PRO A 124 12.40 -20.18 0.62
C PRO A 124 12.61 -18.67 0.44
N LEU A 125 13.30 -18.03 1.38
CA LEU A 125 13.74 -16.64 1.31
C LEU A 125 15.27 -16.59 1.31
N VAL A 126 15.86 -16.13 0.20
CA VAL A 126 17.32 -15.95 0.08
C VAL A 126 17.66 -14.68 -0.68
N THR A 127 18.83 -14.13 -0.42
CA THR A 127 19.48 -13.14 -1.28
C THR A 127 20.55 -13.82 -2.13
N LEU A 128 20.69 -13.36 -3.36
CA LEU A 128 21.76 -13.75 -4.27
C LEU A 128 22.72 -12.56 -4.38
N ALA A 129 23.95 -12.75 -3.91
CA ALA A 129 24.96 -11.69 -3.83
C ALA A 129 26.27 -12.09 -4.53
N LEU A 130 27.06 -11.10 -4.90
CA LEU A 130 28.41 -11.31 -5.47
C LEU A 130 29.52 -11.23 -4.42
N SER A 131 29.19 -10.80 -3.20
CA SER A 131 30.05 -10.86 -2.02
C SER A 131 29.48 -11.88 -1.03
N ASP A 132 30.36 -12.50 -0.25
CA ASP A 132 30.02 -13.55 0.72
C ASP A 132 29.33 -13.00 1.98
N ASP A 133 29.58 -11.74 2.30
CA ASP A 133 28.93 -10.94 3.35
C ASP A 133 27.54 -10.40 2.96
N GLY A 134 27.15 -10.50 1.68
CA GLY A 134 25.86 -10.02 1.18
C GLY A 134 25.78 -8.52 0.92
N GLU A 135 26.88 -7.77 0.93
CA GLU A 135 26.88 -6.34 0.60
C GLU A 135 26.47 -6.06 -0.86
N LEU A 136 26.89 -6.91 -1.80
CA LEU A 136 26.61 -6.73 -3.23
C LEU A 136 25.47 -7.65 -3.71
N VAL A 137 24.24 -7.35 -3.27
CA VAL A 137 23.03 -8.09 -3.68
C VAL A 137 22.69 -7.81 -5.14
N ILE A 138 22.41 -8.86 -5.91
CA ILE A 138 21.98 -8.76 -7.32
C ILE A 138 20.59 -9.36 -7.56
N ALA A 139 20.09 -10.19 -6.67
CA ALA A 139 18.69 -10.62 -6.68
C ALA A 139 18.24 -11.04 -5.28
N ALA A 140 16.93 -11.03 -5.06
CA ALA A 140 16.27 -11.66 -3.92
C ALA A 140 15.26 -12.67 -4.44
N VAL A 141 15.27 -13.88 -3.86
CA VAL A 141 14.26 -14.90 -4.11
C VAL A 141 13.33 -14.93 -2.92
N ARG A 142 12.02 -14.75 -3.16
CA ARG A 142 11.01 -14.76 -2.12
C ARG A 142 9.82 -15.63 -2.52
N PRO A 143 9.09 -16.20 -1.56
CA PRO A 143 7.82 -16.87 -1.85
C PRO A 143 6.78 -15.84 -2.32
N ARG A 144 5.93 -16.22 -3.26
CA ARG A 144 4.77 -15.43 -3.67
C ARG A 144 3.65 -15.52 -2.64
N LYS A 145 3.46 -16.71 -2.07
CA LYS A 145 2.46 -16.98 -1.02
C LYS A 145 3.15 -17.45 0.24
N LEU A 146 2.79 -16.86 1.37
CA LEU A 146 3.35 -17.25 2.68
C LEU A 146 2.60 -18.45 3.31
N PHE A 147 1.40 -18.75 2.83
CA PHE A 147 0.57 -19.90 3.19
C PHE A 147 -0.51 -20.11 2.12
N SER A 148 -1.15 -21.29 2.09
CA SER A 148 -2.23 -21.61 1.14
C SER A 148 -3.62 -21.34 1.71
N THR A 149 -3.86 -21.73 2.95
CA THR A 149 -5.13 -21.54 3.66
C THR A 149 -4.89 -21.28 5.14
N ILE A 150 -5.88 -20.70 5.82
CA ILE A 150 -5.85 -20.44 7.25
C ILE A 150 -7.22 -20.75 7.86
N ARG A 151 -7.22 -21.31 9.08
CA ARG A 151 -8.44 -21.57 9.85
C ARG A 151 -8.19 -21.39 11.34
N VAL A 152 -9.25 -21.17 12.11
CA VAL A 152 -9.21 -21.16 13.58
C VAL A 152 -9.47 -22.57 14.09
N GLU A 153 -8.67 -23.02 15.05
CA GLU A 153 -8.92 -24.22 15.85
C GLU A 153 -9.74 -23.87 17.10
N GLU A 154 -10.50 -24.83 17.65
CA GLU A 154 -11.27 -24.70 18.90
C GLU A 154 -10.39 -24.23 20.09
N SER A 155 -9.08 -24.45 20.01
CA SER A 155 -8.12 -24.01 21.04
C SER A 155 -7.76 -22.52 20.99
N GLY A 156 -8.36 -21.73 20.09
CA GLY A 156 -8.02 -20.32 19.91
C GLY A 156 -6.72 -20.09 19.14
N LYS A 157 -6.34 -21.05 18.27
CA LYS A 157 -5.12 -20.97 17.45
C LYS A 157 -5.45 -20.83 15.98
N LEU A 158 -4.68 -20.02 15.27
CA LEU A 158 -4.66 -20.00 13.82
C LEU A 158 -3.79 -21.15 13.33
N LEU A 159 -4.30 -21.93 12.38
CA LEU A 159 -3.57 -22.96 11.67
C LEU A 159 -3.42 -22.57 10.20
N LEU A 160 -2.19 -22.46 9.74
CA LEU A 160 -1.81 -22.11 8.38
C LEU A 160 -1.35 -23.36 7.62
N ALA A 161 -2.02 -23.70 6.52
CA ALA A 161 -1.62 -24.80 5.65
C ALA A 161 -0.56 -24.33 4.65
N ASP A 162 0.34 -25.25 4.27
CA ASP A 162 1.46 -25.02 3.33
C ASP A 162 2.21 -23.72 3.63
N HIS A 163 2.39 -23.42 4.92
CA HIS A 163 3.09 -22.22 5.34
C HIS A 163 4.56 -22.28 4.94
N VAL A 164 5.11 -21.10 4.68
CA VAL A 164 6.53 -20.91 4.47
C VAL A 164 7.22 -20.90 5.84
N ASP A 165 8.16 -21.82 6.05
CA ASP A 165 8.97 -21.85 7.27
C ASP A 165 10.11 -20.82 7.16
N VAL A 166 9.86 -19.61 7.70
CA VAL A 166 10.81 -18.49 7.73
C VAL A 166 10.73 -17.77 9.07
N ASP A 167 11.91 -17.37 9.57
CA ASP A 167 12.01 -16.53 10.75
C ASP A 167 11.28 -15.19 10.54
N GLY A 168 10.58 -14.72 11.58
CA GLY A 168 9.86 -13.44 11.54
C GLY A 168 8.48 -13.49 10.88
N LEU A 169 8.01 -14.66 10.42
CA LEU A 169 6.65 -14.78 9.90
C LEU A 169 5.61 -14.40 10.97
N THR A 170 4.84 -13.35 10.70
CA THR A 170 3.90 -12.74 11.64
C THR A 170 2.55 -12.55 10.98
N ALA A 171 1.47 -12.91 11.68
CA ALA A 171 0.10 -12.63 11.28
C ALA A 171 -0.43 -11.37 11.96
N TYR A 172 -0.99 -10.47 11.16
CA TYR A 172 -1.80 -9.35 11.60
C TYR A 172 -3.27 -9.71 11.48
N VAL A 173 -3.96 -9.78 12.61
CA VAL A 173 -5.34 -10.27 12.72
C VAL A 173 -6.27 -9.11 13.01
N PHE A 174 -7.15 -8.82 12.06
CA PHE A 174 -8.13 -7.75 12.12
C PHE A 174 -9.51 -8.32 12.48
N ALA A 175 -10.14 -7.79 13.53
CA ALA A 175 -11.48 -8.18 13.93
C ALA A 175 -12.53 -7.50 13.03
N THR A 176 -13.33 -8.29 12.30
CA THR A 176 -14.39 -7.72 11.43
C THR A 176 -15.58 -7.18 12.21
N ARG A 177 -15.69 -7.59 13.49
CA ARG A 177 -16.72 -7.14 14.43
C ARG A 177 -16.25 -5.99 15.33
N ALA A 178 -15.01 -5.53 15.21
CA ALA A 178 -14.53 -4.35 15.92
C ALA A 178 -13.43 -3.64 15.08
N PRO A 179 -13.80 -3.07 13.92
CA PRO A 179 -12.81 -2.57 12.96
C PRO A 179 -12.00 -1.36 13.40
N TRP A 180 -12.40 -0.68 14.47
CA TRP A 180 -11.66 0.42 15.08
C TRP A 180 -10.53 -0.06 16.01
N ILE A 181 -10.45 -1.35 16.31
CA ILE A 181 -9.35 -1.90 17.10
C ILE A 181 -8.18 -2.21 16.15
N PRO A 182 -6.95 -1.74 16.44
CA PRO A 182 -5.76 -2.12 15.69
C PRO A 182 -5.57 -3.65 15.63
N PRO A 183 -4.94 -4.18 14.59
CA PRO A 183 -4.76 -5.61 14.45
C PRO A 183 -3.90 -6.20 15.57
N ALA A 184 -4.21 -7.43 15.99
CA ALA A 184 -3.28 -8.19 16.80
C ALA A 184 -2.10 -8.65 15.95
N SER A 185 -0.88 -8.42 16.42
CA SER A 185 0.34 -8.99 15.83
C SER A 185 0.68 -10.27 16.56
N VAL A 186 0.58 -11.41 15.87
CA VAL A 186 0.84 -12.74 16.45
C VAL A 186 1.92 -13.47 15.63
N PRO A 187 3.03 -13.89 16.26
CA PRO A 187 4.07 -14.64 15.56
C PRO A 187 3.54 -16.02 15.13
N ILE A 188 3.96 -16.47 13.95
CA ILE A 188 3.65 -17.79 13.42
C ILE A 188 4.87 -18.67 13.60
N GLY A 189 4.71 -19.81 14.29
CA GLY A 189 5.72 -20.86 14.41
C GLY A 189 5.11 -22.22 14.07
N ASP A 190 5.80 -23.02 13.27
CA ASP A 190 5.33 -24.34 12.79
C ASP A 190 3.90 -24.27 12.19
N GLY A 191 3.61 -23.20 11.46
CA GLY A 191 2.30 -22.96 10.83
C GLY A 191 1.17 -22.68 11.83
N ARG A 192 1.49 -22.34 13.08
CA ARG A 192 0.53 -22.05 14.14
C ARG A 192 0.77 -20.68 14.73
N ALA A 193 -0.31 -19.97 15.05
CA ALA A 193 -0.26 -18.71 15.79
C ALA A 193 -1.29 -18.75 16.92
N SER A 194 -0.92 -18.30 18.12
CA SER A 194 -1.88 -18.21 19.23
C SER A 194 -2.60 -16.88 19.15
N LEU A 195 -3.94 -16.90 19.13
CA LEU A 195 -4.72 -15.68 19.20
C LEU A 195 -4.66 -15.10 20.63
N PRO A 196 -4.65 -13.78 20.79
CA PRO A 196 -4.89 -13.17 22.09
C PRO A 196 -6.33 -13.43 22.55
N ASP A 197 -6.55 -13.42 23.87
CA ASP A 197 -7.84 -13.77 24.48
C ASP A 197 -9.03 -13.00 23.89
N TRP A 198 -8.85 -11.71 23.55
CA TRP A 198 -9.91 -10.86 23.00
C TRP A 198 -10.30 -11.20 21.54
N LEU A 199 -9.50 -12.04 20.85
CA LEU A 199 -9.79 -12.56 19.52
C LEU A 199 -10.34 -13.99 19.53
N ILE A 200 -10.36 -14.65 20.70
CA ILE A 200 -11.04 -15.93 20.86
C ILE A 200 -12.55 -15.67 20.83
N ASP A 201 -13.28 -16.40 19.99
CA ASP A 201 -14.72 -16.23 19.76
C ASP A 201 -15.14 -14.80 19.37
N ALA A 202 -14.24 -14.06 18.71
CA ALA A 202 -14.46 -12.66 18.31
C ALA A 202 -15.23 -12.49 17.00
N GLY A 203 -15.72 -13.58 16.41
CA GLY A 203 -16.32 -13.58 15.08
C GLY A 203 -15.30 -13.64 13.95
N PRO A 204 -15.73 -13.37 12.70
CA PRO A 204 -14.87 -13.52 11.55
C PRO A 204 -13.70 -12.53 11.56
N MET A 205 -12.59 -12.92 10.95
CA MET A 205 -11.35 -12.15 10.97
C MET A 205 -10.76 -11.99 9.56
N ARG A 206 -9.94 -10.96 9.38
CA ARG A 206 -9.03 -10.85 8.25
C ARG A 206 -7.60 -11.03 8.72
N VAL A 207 -6.82 -11.82 8.00
CA VAL A 207 -5.43 -12.10 8.34
C VAL A 207 -4.51 -11.67 7.20
N VAL A 208 -3.51 -10.86 7.54
CA VAL A 208 -2.39 -10.47 6.67
C VAL A 208 -1.13 -11.08 7.25
N ALA A 209 -0.41 -11.92 6.49
CA ALA A 209 0.92 -12.38 6.92
C ALA A 209 2.02 -11.51 6.32
N ARG A 210 3.00 -11.16 7.14
CA ARG A 210 4.20 -10.42 6.76
C ARG A 210 5.43 -11.09 7.38
N ILE A 211 6.56 -11.02 6.70
CA ILE A 211 7.85 -11.38 7.28
C ILE A 211 8.39 -10.11 7.93
N GLU A 212 8.53 -10.12 9.27
CA GLU A 212 9.09 -9.01 10.04
C GLU A 212 10.60 -9.18 10.22
N ASP A 213 11.33 -8.07 10.12
CA ASP A 213 12.72 -7.99 10.56
C ASP A 213 12.78 -7.39 11.97
N PRO A 214 13.20 -8.14 13.01
CA PRO A 214 13.31 -7.63 14.38
C PRO A 214 14.24 -6.41 14.52
N TRP A 215 15.18 -6.22 13.58
CA TRP A 215 16.13 -5.12 13.61
C TRP A 215 15.62 -3.86 12.89
N VAL A 216 14.56 -3.99 12.07
CA VAL A 216 13.90 -2.88 11.38
C VAL A 216 12.38 -3.01 11.58
N PRO A 217 11.85 -2.68 12.77
CA PRO A 217 10.43 -2.82 13.05
C PRO A 217 9.59 -1.97 12.10
N MET A 218 8.66 -2.61 11.40
CA MET A 218 7.70 -1.92 10.54
C MET A 218 6.43 -1.61 11.33
N ALA A 219 5.80 -0.47 11.04
CA ALA A 219 4.48 -0.18 11.57
C ALA A 219 3.49 -1.30 11.19
N ALA A 220 2.54 -1.59 12.08
CA ALA A 220 1.46 -2.52 11.78
C ALA A 220 0.73 -2.06 10.51
N PRO A 221 0.34 -2.98 9.61
CA PRO A 221 -0.43 -2.62 8.44
C PRO A 221 -1.78 -2.03 8.84
N GLY A 222 -2.28 -1.07 8.07
CA GLY A 222 -3.67 -0.64 8.15
C GLY A 222 -4.63 -1.71 7.63
N TRP A 223 -5.92 -1.40 7.63
CA TRP A 223 -6.95 -2.30 7.11
C TRP A 223 -6.64 -2.77 5.68
N PRO A 224 -6.70 -4.10 5.40
CA PRO A 224 -6.29 -4.65 4.12
C PRO A 224 -7.26 -4.31 3.00
N GLN A 225 -6.73 -3.97 1.83
CA GLN A 225 -7.51 -3.80 0.61
C GLN A 225 -8.04 -5.16 0.10
N PRO A 226 -9.05 -5.16 -0.80
CA PRO A 226 -9.51 -6.38 -1.43
C PRO A 226 -8.36 -7.18 -2.07
N GLY A 227 -8.21 -8.44 -1.66
CA GLY A 227 -7.16 -9.35 -2.15
C GLY A 227 -5.84 -9.34 -1.37
N GLU A 228 -5.65 -8.44 -0.40
CA GLU A 228 -4.42 -8.35 0.40
C GLU A 228 -4.47 -9.20 1.69
N SER A 229 -5.64 -9.74 2.03
CA SER A 229 -5.85 -10.53 3.24
C SER A 229 -6.59 -11.81 2.95
N THR A 230 -6.46 -12.78 3.87
CA THR A 230 -7.28 -13.98 3.87
C THR A 230 -8.41 -13.84 4.89
N PHE A 231 -9.63 -14.14 4.47
CA PHE A 231 -10.78 -14.17 5.34
C PHE A 231 -10.82 -15.49 6.14
N VAL A 232 -11.05 -15.38 7.43
CA VAL A 232 -11.20 -16.51 8.34
C VAL A 232 -12.60 -16.46 8.93
N ASP A 233 -13.40 -17.45 8.55
CA ASP A 233 -14.77 -17.58 9.05
C ASP A 233 -14.75 -18.12 10.49
N ALA A 234 -15.53 -17.48 11.35
CA ALA A 234 -15.65 -17.81 12.77
C ALA A 234 -16.89 -17.15 13.36
N ASP A 235 -17.47 -17.77 14.39
CA ASP A 235 -18.62 -17.23 15.10
C ASP A 235 -18.19 -16.29 16.24
N GLY A 236 -19.11 -15.42 16.65
CA GLY A 236 -18.97 -14.58 17.84
C GLY A 236 -18.73 -13.08 17.55
N TRP A 237 -18.24 -12.39 18.58
CA TRP A 237 -18.03 -10.93 18.60
C TRP A 237 -17.01 -10.56 19.68
N VAL A 238 -16.42 -9.38 19.56
CA VAL A 238 -15.39 -8.91 20.51
C VAL A 238 -16.05 -8.53 21.83
N ILE A 239 -15.53 -9.08 22.93
CA ILE A 239 -15.92 -8.73 24.30
C ILE A 239 -14.72 -8.08 24.98
N ARG A 240 -14.89 -6.83 25.43
CA ARG A 240 -13.90 -6.08 26.21
C ARG A 240 -14.60 -5.31 27.34
N ASP A 241 -13.81 -4.63 28.16
CA ASP A 241 -14.31 -3.89 29.33
C ASP A 241 -15.20 -2.70 28.96
N ASP A 242 -15.03 -2.13 27.76
CA ASP A 242 -15.89 -1.06 27.24
C ASP A 242 -17.23 -1.63 26.76
N GLN A 243 -18.31 -1.22 27.43
CA GLN A 243 -19.66 -1.67 27.17
C GLN A 243 -20.21 -1.18 25.83
N GLU A 244 -19.88 0.04 25.40
CA GLU A 244 -20.29 0.60 24.11
C GLU A 244 -19.62 -0.19 22.98
N GLU A 245 -18.31 -0.45 23.13
CA GLU A 245 -17.53 -1.23 22.18
C GLU A 245 -18.07 -2.66 22.02
N ALA A 246 -18.32 -3.34 23.13
CA ALA A 246 -18.90 -4.68 23.12
C ALA A 246 -20.31 -4.69 22.50
N ALA A 247 -21.14 -3.69 22.79
CA ALA A 247 -22.48 -3.57 22.22
C ALA A 247 -22.45 -3.31 20.71
N LEU A 248 -21.54 -2.45 20.23
CA LEU A 248 -21.34 -2.21 18.81
C LEU A 248 -20.82 -3.48 18.10
N SER A 249 -19.92 -4.23 18.76
CA SER A 249 -19.43 -5.50 18.22
C SER A 249 -20.54 -6.56 18.08
N MET A 250 -21.38 -6.71 19.10
CA MET A 250 -22.57 -7.55 19.05
C MET A 250 -23.51 -7.15 17.90
N PHE A 251 -23.80 -5.85 17.76
CA PHE A 251 -24.64 -5.33 16.68
C PHE A 251 -24.07 -5.70 15.29
N LEU A 252 -22.76 -5.58 15.08
CA LEU A 252 -22.09 -6.00 13.85
C LEU A 252 -22.17 -7.51 13.62
N ALA A 253 -22.14 -8.31 14.69
CA ALA A 253 -22.37 -9.75 14.61
C ALA A 253 -23.85 -10.13 14.35
N GLY A 254 -24.77 -9.16 14.42
CA GLY A 254 -26.20 -9.38 14.24
C GLY A 254 -26.92 -9.78 15.52
N ILE A 255 -26.25 -9.57 16.65
CA ILE A 255 -26.75 -9.83 17.98
C ILE A 255 -27.13 -8.50 18.62
N GLY A 256 -28.42 -8.29 18.86
CA GLY A 256 -28.92 -7.08 19.48
C GLY A 256 -28.99 -5.85 18.55
N PRO A 257 -29.59 -4.75 19.04
CA PRO A 257 -29.76 -3.52 18.29
C PRO A 257 -28.49 -2.66 18.30
N MET A 258 -28.47 -1.62 17.46
CA MET A 258 -27.50 -0.52 17.55
C MET A 258 -27.51 0.07 18.98
N PRO A 259 -26.35 0.33 19.59
CA PRO A 259 -26.28 1.02 20.87
C PRO A 259 -26.97 2.39 20.80
N THR A 260 -27.66 2.79 21.87
CA THR A 260 -28.40 4.07 21.93
C THR A 260 -27.54 5.22 22.43
N ASP A 261 -26.66 4.96 23.38
CA ASP A 261 -25.75 5.93 23.98
C ASP A 261 -24.36 5.82 23.36
N ILE A 262 -24.19 6.37 22.15
CA ILE A 262 -22.92 6.37 21.43
C ILE A 262 -22.15 7.63 21.78
N THR A 263 -20.96 7.45 22.36
CA THR A 263 -20.05 8.52 22.72
C THR A 263 -18.87 8.61 21.78
N ASP A 264 -18.42 7.48 21.21
CA ASP A 264 -17.28 7.43 20.29
C ASP A 264 -17.72 7.25 18.83
N PHE A 265 -17.90 8.38 18.14
CA PHE A 265 -18.23 8.40 16.71
C PHE A 265 -17.07 8.00 15.80
N VAL A 266 -15.82 7.94 16.29
CA VAL A 266 -14.69 7.42 15.50
C VAL A 266 -14.96 5.97 15.12
N ARG A 267 -15.48 5.17 16.05
CA ARG A 267 -15.85 3.76 15.81
C ARG A 267 -16.87 3.61 14.71
N LEU A 268 -17.88 4.48 14.69
CA LEU A 268 -18.90 4.48 13.66
C LEU A 268 -18.32 4.84 12.29
N TRP A 269 -17.46 5.85 12.21
CA TRP A 269 -16.84 6.24 10.94
C TRP A 269 -15.90 5.19 10.39
N THR A 270 -15.03 4.64 11.24
CA THR A 270 -14.14 3.55 10.84
C THR A 270 -14.95 2.34 10.36
N THR A 271 -16.02 1.97 11.05
CA THR A 271 -16.93 0.90 10.61
C THR A 271 -17.59 1.23 9.28
N ARG A 272 -18.11 2.46 9.13
CA ARG A 272 -18.84 2.92 7.95
C ARG A 272 -17.97 2.93 6.69
N ALA A 273 -16.71 3.33 6.85
CA ALA A 273 -15.71 3.32 5.79
C ALA A 273 -15.33 1.89 5.37
N GLN A 274 -15.25 0.98 6.35
CA GLN A 274 -14.80 -0.41 6.13
C GLN A 274 -15.94 -1.38 5.81
N LEU A 275 -17.22 -0.98 5.72
CA LEU A 275 -18.37 -1.89 5.55
C LEU A 275 -18.19 -3.00 4.51
N PRO A 276 -17.67 -2.75 3.27
CA PRO A 276 -17.46 -3.80 2.29
C PRO A 276 -16.47 -4.88 2.75
N ALA A 277 -15.57 -4.54 3.67
CA ALA A 277 -14.54 -5.41 4.19
C ALA A 277 -15.00 -6.29 5.37
N LEU A 278 -16.09 -5.93 6.06
CA LEU A 278 -16.50 -6.56 7.33
C LEU A 278 -17.27 -7.88 7.19
N ALA A 279 -17.47 -8.39 5.96
CA ALA A 279 -18.17 -9.64 5.69
C ALA A 279 -19.54 -9.73 6.40
N LEU A 280 -20.34 -8.66 6.31
CA LEU A 280 -21.67 -8.57 6.91
C LEU A 280 -22.77 -9.22 6.05
N GLY A 281 -22.42 -9.69 4.84
CA GLY A 281 -23.37 -10.31 3.91
C GLY A 281 -24.51 -9.37 3.54
N SER A 282 -25.76 -9.85 3.65
CA SER A 282 -26.96 -9.07 3.34
C SER A 282 -27.20 -7.90 4.30
N ARG A 283 -26.54 -7.86 5.47
CA ARG A 283 -26.74 -6.82 6.49
C ARG A 283 -26.00 -5.52 6.20
N ILE A 284 -25.16 -5.45 5.17
CA ILE A 284 -24.38 -4.23 4.86
C ILE A 284 -25.27 -2.98 4.77
N VAL A 285 -26.44 -3.08 4.11
CA VAL A 285 -27.37 -1.95 3.95
C VAL A 285 -28.05 -1.55 5.26
N GLU A 286 -28.45 -2.54 6.06
CA GLU A 286 -29.06 -2.33 7.38
C GLU A 286 -28.08 -1.62 8.33
N VAL A 287 -26.86 -2.14 8.42
CA VAL A 287 -25.80 -1.59 9.27
C VAL A 287 -25.41 -0.18 8.82
N ALA A 288 -25.25 0.04 7.50
CA ALA A 288 -24.98 1.37 6.96
C ALA A 288 -26.05 2.38 7.40
N LYS A 289 -27.34 2.03 7.24
CA LYS A 289 -28.46 2.89 7.60
C LYS A 289 -28.51 3.17 9.10
N ALA A 290 -28.25 2.18 9.95
CA ALA A 290 -28.21 2.35 11.39
C ALA A 290 -27.11 3.33 11.81
N ILE A 291 -25.90 3.18 11.25
CA ILE A 291 -24.78 4.09 11.48
C ILE A 291 -25.13 5.50 10.99
N ASP A 292 -25.61 5.61 9.75
CA ASP A 292 -25.96 6.90 9.12
C ASP A 292 -27.03 7.64 9.97
N THR A 293 -28.00 6.90 10.52
CA THR A 293 -29.04 7.45 11.42
C THR A 293 -28.44 7.98 12.73
N ALA A 294 -27.57 7.20 13.39
CA ALA A 294 -26.96 7.57 14.66
C ALA A 294 -26.03 8.78 14.52
N VAL A 295 -25.25 8.81 13.44
CA VAL A 295 -24.37 9.91 13.05
C VAL A 295 -25.18 11.18 12.78
N TYR A 296 -26.26 11.09 11.99
CA TYR A 296 -27.09 12.25 11.67
C TYR A 296 -27.78 12.84 12.90
N ALA A 297 -28.23 11.99 13.83
CA ALA A 297 -28.83 12.43 15.09
C ALA A 297 -27.87 13.22 16.00
N ASN A 298 -26.56 13.07 15.81
CA ASN A 298 -25.50 13.69 16.62
C ASN A 298 -24.48 14.42 15.74
N ALA A 299 -24.97 15.23 14.80
CA ALA A 299 -24.18 15.78 13.71
C ALA A 299 -22.89 16.51 14.15
N SER A 300 -22.95 17.34 15.19
CA SER A 300 -21.77 18.08 15.69
C SER A 300 -20.67 17.13 16.17
N ALA A 301 -21.00 16.23 17.10
CA ALA A 301 -20.06 15.26 17.65
C ALA A 301 -19.51 14.32 16.56
N ALA A 302 -20.37 13.89 15.63
CA ALA A 302 -19.96 13.02 14.54
C ALA A 302 -19.03 13.73 13.54
N LEU A 303 -19.27 14.99 13.20
CA LEU A 303 -18.36 15.78 12.34
C LEU A 303 -17.00 15.98 13.00
N GLY A 304 -16.98 16.28 14.30
CA GLY A 304 -15.73 16.40 15.07
C GLY A 304 -14.91 15.11 15.00
N ALA A 305 -15.56 13.97 15.27
CA ALA A 305 -14.91 12.66 15.24
C ALA A 305 -14.47 12.18 13.85
N LEU A 306 -15.04 12.72 12.76
CA LEU A 306 -14.72 12.28 11.40
C LEU A 306 -13.25 12.57 11.04
N THR A 307 -12.73 13.71 11.52
CA THR A 307 -11.32 14.10 11.35
C THR A 307 -10.36 13.13 12.01
N ASP A 308 -10.72 12.64 13.20
CA ASP A 308 -9.90 11.74 14.02
C ASP A 308 -10.06 10.26 13.64
N SER A 309 -10.97 9.92 12.71
CA SER A 309 -11.21 8.54 12.30
C SER A 309 -10.02 7.90 11.55
N GLU A 310 -10.09 6.61 11.24
CA GLU A 310 -9.10 5.96 10.35
C GLU A 310 -9.45 6.07 8.86
N THR A 311 -10.46 6.88 8.52
CA THR A 311 -10.95 7.04 7.14
C THR A 311 -9.94 7.77 6.25
N THR A 312 -9.72 7.32 5.02
CA THR A 312 -8.89 8.05 4.05
C THR A 312 -9.51 9.41 3.70
N GLY A 313 -8.68 10.45 3.50
CA GLY A 313 -9.18 11.82 3.32
C GLY A 313 -10.11 12.00 2.10
N ASP A 314 -9.89 11.20 1.05
CA ASP A 314 -10.72 11.15 -0.16
C ASP A 314 -12.11 10.53 0.06
N ALA A 315 -12.28 9.70 1.09
CA ALA A 315 -13.57 9.09 1.42
C ALA A 315 -14.48 9.98 2.29
N ILE A 316 -13.92 11.01 2.94
CA ILE A 316 -14.66 11.91 3.84
C ILE A 316 -15.87 12.58 3.16
N PRO A 317 -15.75 13.22 1.96
CA PRO A 317 -16.91 13.84 1.30
C PRO A 317 -18.03 12.83 1.02
N ALA A 318 -17.66 11.63 0.54
CA ALA A 318 -18.62 10.58 0.22
C ALA A 318 -19.36 10.08 1.47
N LEU A 319 -18.67 9.96 2.61
CA LEU A 319 -19.29 9.59 3.89
C LEU A 319 -20.28 10.65 4.37
N MET A 320 -19.90 11.93 4.34
CA MET A 320 -20.76 13.04 4.76
C MET A 320 -22.02 13.17 3.90
N ILE A 321 -21.89 12.97 2.60
CA ILE A 321 -23.03 12.95 1.68
C ILE A 321 -23.95 11.76 1.98
N ARG A 322 -23.39 10.55 2.13
CA ARG A 322 -24.18 9.33 2.35
C ARG A 322 -24.91 9.33 3.69
N SER A 323 -24.29 9.87 4.74
CA SER A 323 -24.92 9.99 6.06
C SER A 323 -25.90 11.16 6.16
N GLY A 324 -25.97 12.02 5.14
CA GLY A 324 -26.82 13.20 5.15
C GLY A 324 -26.24 14.39 5.93
N LEU A 325 -25.05 14.27 6.51
CA LEU A 325 -24.43 15.35 7.31
C LEU A 325 -24.15 16.62 6.51
N ALA A 326 -23.95 16.51 5.20
CA ALA A 326 -23.82 17.68 4.33
C ALA A 326 -25.05 18.61 4.36
N TRP A 327 -26.20 18.10 4.84
CA TRP A 327 -27.45 18.85 5.01
C TRP A 327 -27.95 18.84 6.45
N ALA A 328 -27.09 18.49 7.43
CA ALA A 328 -27.48 18.53 8.83
C ALA A 328 -27.75 19.98 9.26
N ASN A 329 -28.75 20.16 10.12
CA ASN A 329 -28.92 21.44 10.80
C ASN A 329 -27.87 21.55 11.90
N LEU A 330 -26.92 22.47 11.71
CA LEU A 330 -25.80 22.69 12.61
C LEU A 330 -25.96 23.97 13.45
N ALA A 331 -27.15 24.59 13.49
CA ALA A 331 -27.37 25.86 14.18
C ALA A 331 -26.90 25.87 15.66
N ASP A 332 -26.99 24.72 16.35
CA ASP A 332 -26.57 24.56 17.74
C ASP A 332 -25.21 23.83 17.89
N ALA A 333 -24.49 23.60 16.79
CA ALA A 333 -23.25 22.82 16.75
C ALA A 333 -21.99 23.66 16.96
N HIS A 334 -22.10 24.99 17.02
CA HIS A 334 -20.96 25.89 17.17
C HIS A 334 -20.30 25.68 18.54
N GLY A 335 -19.03 25.27 18.51
CA GLY A 335 -18.23 25.03 19.71
C GLY A 335 -17.76 26.33 20.35
N THR A 336 -17.22 26.24 21.58
CA THR A 336 -16.52 27.38 22.20
C THR A 336 -15.07 27.51 21.72
N SER A 337 -14.59 26.53 20.96
CA SER A 337 -13.25 26.47 20.39
C SER A 337 -13.34 26.07 18.93
N ALA A 338 -12.52 26.69 18.09
CA ALA A 338 -12.36 26.33 16.69
C ALA A 338 -12.02 24.83 16.53
N PRO A 339 -12.62 24.12 15.57
CA PRO A 339 -12.21 22.76 15.23
C PRO A 339 -10.78 22.76 14.66
N PRO A 340 -10.01 21.67 14.83
CA PRO A 340 -8.67 21.57 14.27
C PRO A 340 -8.72 21.55 12.74
N TRP A 341 -8.13 22.57 12.11
CA TRP A 341 -7.99 22.64 10.66
C TRP A 341 -6.83 21.78 10.18
N THR A 342 -7.14 20.78 9.34
CA THR A 342 -6.15 19.95 8.65
C THR A 342 -6.62 19.72 7.22
N MET A 343 -5.71 19.39 6.30
CA MET A 343 -6.09 19.07 4.91
C MET A 343 -7.16 17.98 4.83
N ARG A 344 -7.13 17.04 5.79
CA ARG A 344 -8.09 15.94 5.89
C ARG A 344 -9.42 16.39 6.52
N GLY A 345 -9.36 17.18 7.58
CA GLY A 345 -10.52 17.66 8.35
C GLY A 345 -11.15 18.95 7.82
N ALA A 346 -10.68 19.50 6.71
CA ALA A 346 -11.11 20.81 6.21
C ALA A 346 -12.63 20.92 5.99
N ILE A 347 -13.27 19.89 5.43
CA ILE A 347 -14.71 19.92 5.16
C ILE A 347 -15.54 19.83 6.45
N PRO A 348 -15.29 18.87 7.37
CA PRO A 348 -15.94 18.88 8.68
C PRO A 348 -15.70 20.17 9.48
N ALA A 349 -14.47 20.68 9.50
CA ALA A 349 -14.11 21.92 10.19
C ALA A 349 -14.88 23.12 9.62
N ALA A 350 -14.98 23.24 8.29
CA ALA A 350 -15.74 24.30 7.64
C ALA A 350 -17.22 24.28 8.03
N LEU A 351 -17.86 23.10 8.08
CA LEU A 351 -19.27 22.99 8.49
C LEU A 351 -19.49 23.32 9.97
N LEU A 352 -18.56 22.89 10.84
CA LEU A 352 -18.64 23.18 12.28
C LEU A 352 -18.40 24.66 12.58
N SER A 353 -17.44 25.31 11.90
CA SER A 353 -17.20 26.75 12.05
C SER A 353 -18.31 27.59 11.42
N ALA A 354 -18.94 27.14 10.33
CA ALA A 354 -20.08 27.82 9.73
C ALA A 354 -21.44 27.55 10.43
N ALA A 355 -21.46 26.79 11.53
CA ALA A 355 -22.66 26.34 12.24
C ALA A 355 -23.66 27.46 12.55
N ASP A 356 -23.17 28.59 13.08
CA ASP A 356 -23.95 29.79 13.43
C ASP A 356 -23.82 30.91 12.39
N SER A 357 -23.18 30.62 11.25
CA SER A 357 -22.78 31.60 10.23
C SER A 357 -21.86 32.73 10.76
N LEU A 358 -21.15 32.50 11.87
CA LEU A 358 -20.19 33.45 12.42
C LEU A 358 -18.83 32.77 12.58
N TRP A 359 -17.82 33.34 11.93
CA TRP A 359 -16.45 32.86 12.06
C TRP A 359 -15.66 33.86 12.88
N SER A 360 -14.92 33.36 13.86
CA SER A 360 -13.93 34.15 14.58
C SER A 360 -12.70 34.42 13.70
N ASP A 361 -11.96 35.50 14.00
CA ASP A 361 -10.71 35.82 13.30
C ASP A 361 -9.71 34.65 13.37
N GLU A 362 -9.67 33.93 14.50
CA GLU A 362 -8.82 32.76 14.69
C GLU A 362 -9.21 31.59 13.77
N GLU A 363 -10.51 31.34 13.57
CA GLU A 363 -10.99 30.31 12.63
C GLU A 363 -10.66 30.66 11.18
N ILE A 364 -10.79 31.93 10.82
CA ILE A 364 -10.48 32.42 9.47
C ILE A 364 -8.98 32.27 9.19
N GLU A 365 -8.12 32.70 10.11
CA GLU A 365 -6.67 32.56 9.97
C GLU A 365 -6.25 31.08 9.87
N ALA A 366 -6.81 30.21 10.71
CA ALA A 366 -6.55 28.78 10.67
C ALA A 366 -6.98 28.13 9.35
N ALA A 367 -8.17 28.50 8.84
CA ALA A 367 -8.68 27.99 7.59
C ALA A 367 -7.85 28.45 6.38
N ILE A 368 -7.46 29.72 6.34
CA ILE A 368 -6.58 30.28 5.28
C ILE A 368 -5.24 29.56 5.27
N SER A 369 -4.67 29.26 6.44
CA SER A 369 -3.37 28.56 6.53
C SER A 369 -3.39 27.16 5.90
N ILE A 370 -4.55 26.50 5.83
CA ILE A 370 -4.68 25.13 5.33
C ILE A 370 -5.25 25.11 3.91
N CYS A 371 -6.32 25.85 3.67
CA CYS A 371 -7.12 25.80 2.44
C CYS A 371 -6.85 26.99 1.49
N GLY A 372 -6.07 27.97 1.93
CA GLY A 372 -5.77 29.20 1.18
C GLY A 372 -6.90 30.23 1.19
N GLU A 373 -6.67 31.33 0.48
CA GLU A 373 -7.58 32.49 0.46
C GLU A 373 -8.95 32.20 -0.16
N SER A 374 -9.10 31.11 -0.92
CA SER A 374 -10.39 30.70 -1.50
C SER A 374 -11.49 30.46 -0.44
N VAL A 375 -11.10 30.18 0.82
CA VAL A 375 -12.05 30.07 1.94
C VAL A 375 -12.83 31.36 2.17
N ILE A 376 -12.23 32.53 1.93
CA ILE A 376 -12.88 33.84 2.14
C ILE A 376 -14.16 33.94 1.30
N GLY A 377 -14.14 33.44 0.07
CA GLY A 377 -15.35 33.38 -0.76
C GLY A 377 -16.44 32.52 -0.12
N LEU A 378 -16.07 31.35 0.40
CA LEU A 378 -17.01 30.44 1.08
C LEU A 378 -17.64 31.08 2.32
N LEU A 379 -16.89 31.90 3.07
CA LEU A 379 -17.41 32.68 4.21
C LEU A 379 -18.53 33.64 3.78
N ASP A 380 -18.37 34.27 2.62
CA ASP A 380 -19.35 35.19 2.05
C ASP A 380 -20.53 34.46 1.37
N GLY A 381 -20.60 33.13 1.50
CA GLY A 381 -21.60 32.30 0.83
C GLY A 381 -21.39 32.16 -0.68
N CYS A 382 -20.20 32.46 -1.17
CA CYS A 382 -19.84 32.45 -2.58
C CYS A 382 -18.75 31.40 -2.84
N ASP A 383 -19.09 30.27 -3.45
CA ASP A 383 -18.07 29.29 -3.85
C ASP A 383 -17.33 29.77 -5.12
N PRO A 384 -16.04 30.19 -5.02
CA PRO A 384 -15.28 30.65 -6.17
C PRO A 384 -14.97 29.53 -7.19
N HIS A 385 -15.21 28.28 -6.79
CA HIS A 385 -14.97 27.08 -7.58
C HIS A 385 -16.26 26.27 -7.81
N ALA A 386 -17.45 26.89 -7.74
CA ALA A 386 -18.75 26.22 -7.91
C ALA A 386 -18.93 25.44 -9.23
N SER A 387 -18.10 25.72 -10.25
CA SER A 387 -18.08 25.00 -11.53
C SER A 387 -17.13 23.80 -11.54
N ALA A 388 -16.24 23.64 -10.56
CA ALA A 388 -15.30 22.54 -10.48
C ALA A 388 -16.04 21.22 -10.16
N GLY A 389 -15.74 20.16 -10.91
CA GLY A 389 -16.35 18.85 -10.70
C GLY A 389 -17.81 18.73 -11.15
N ARG A 390 -18.36 19.74 -11.87
CA ARG A 390 -19.65 19.59 -12.54
C ARG A 390 -19.58 18.45 -13.56
N MET A 391 -20.51 17.50 -13.42
CA MET A 391 -20.79 16.53 -14.46
C MET A 391 -21.60 17.27 -15.54
N ASP A 392 -20.92 17.71 -16.59
CA ASP A 392 -21.54 18.26 -17.79
C ASP A 392 -21.69 17.19 -18.88
N GLU A 393 -22.16 17.56 -20.08
CA GLU A 393 -22.33 16.63 -21.21
C GLU A 393 -21.04 15.83 -21.54
N SER A 394 -19.88 16.32 -21.13
CA SER A 394 -18.58 15.65 -21.30
C SER A 394 -18.39 14.50 -20.30
N ALA A 395 -18.96 14.59 -19.10
CA ALA A 395 -18.97 13.50 -18.12
C ALA A 395 -19.88 12.35 -18.57
N ASP A 396 -21.03 12.67 -19.16
CA ASP A 396 -21.94 11.67 -19.78
C ASP A 396 -21.27 10.95 -20.97
N LEU A 397 -20.40 11.64 -21.71
CA LEU A 397 -19.58 11.04 -22.77
C LEU A 397 -18.51 10.08 -22.23
N LEU A 398 -17.88 10.40 -21.10
CA LEU A 398 -16.88 9.55 -20.44
C LEU A 398 -17.48 8.29 -19.78
N ASP A 399 -18.71 8.38 -19.25
CA ASP A 399 -19.45 7.22 -18.73
C ASP A 399 -19.88 6.28 -19.87
N ARG A 400 -20.19 6.83 -21.05
CA ARG A 400 -20.55 6.06 -22.25
C ARG A 400 -19.35 5.47 -22.99
N ASP A 401 -18.17 6.09 -22.90
CA ASP A 401 -16.96 5.62 -23.59
C ASP A 401 -15.70 5.77 -22.71
N PRO A 402 -15.39 4.76 -21.86
CA PRO A 402 -14.28 4.81 -20.90
C PRO A 402 -12.89 4.96 -21.54
N LEU A 403 -12.77 4.75 -22.86
CA LEU A 403 -11.52 4.87 -23.62
C LEU A 403 -11.19 6.32 -24.01
N CYS A 404 -12.08 7.28 -23.78
CA CYS A 404 -11.86 8.70 -24.07
C CYS A 404 -11.07 9.46 -22.99
N GLN A 405 -10.38 8.79 -22.07
CA GLN A 405 -9.49 9.45 -21.11
C GLN A 405 -8.33 10.17 -21.84
N PRO A 406 -8.17 11.49 -21.68
CA PRO A 406 -7.04 12.21 -22.27
C PRO A 406 -5.78 11.90 -21.45
N GLY A 407 -5.03 10.87 -21.89
CA GLY A 407 -3.77 10.48 -21.24
C GLY A 407 -3.15 9.18 -21.76
N LEU A 408 -3.90 8.31 -22.44
CA LEU A 408 -3.41 7.05 -23.00
C LEU A 408 -3.63 6.98 -24.51
N ARG A 409 -2.89 7.79 -25.28
CA ARG A 409 -2.66 7.49 -26.69
C ARG A 409 -1.30 6.80 -26.82
N HIS A 410 -1.31 5.48 -26.87
CA HIS A 410 -0.23 4.74 -27.51
C HIS A 410 -0.22 5.12 -29.01
N PRO A 411 0.96 5.34 -29.63
CA PRO A 411 1.02 5.50 -31.07
C PRO A 411 0.62 4.18 -31.76
N PRO A 412 0.00 4.23 -32.94
CA PRO A 412 -0.33 3.02 -33.70
C PRO A 412 0.95 2.27 -34.10
N PRO A 413 0.88 0.95 -34.31
CA PRO A 413 2.02 0.19 -34.81
C PRO A 413 2.28 0.61 -36.27
N ASP A 414 3.50 1.06 -36.54
CA ASP A 414 3.96 1.24 -37.91
C ASP A 414 4.15 -0.14 -38.58
N ASN A 415 3.65 -0.25 -39.81
CA ASN A 415 3.82 -1.38 -40.71
C ASN A 415 5.27 -1.63 -41.12
#